data_AF-A6W8Z9-F1
#
_entry.id   AF-A6W8Z9-F1
#
_cell.length_a   1.000
_cell.length_b   1.000
_cell.length_c   1.000
_cell.angle_alpha   90.00
_cell.angle_beta   90.00
_cell.angle_gamma   90.00
#
_symmetry.space_group_name_H-M   'P 1'
#
loop_
_entity.id
_entity.type
_entity.pdbx_description
1 polymer ?
#
loop_
_entity_poly.entity_id
_entity_poly.type
_entity_poly.pdbx_seq_one_letter_code
_entity_poly.pdbx_strand_id
1 'polypeptide(L)'
;MAGNLKELREVVDPSRVNPRSLPALLLALGLGAGALAAAGPARAEPVSAAQARVEAAAAERAVDVATARVAAAREAHAAQQREVASAVSASVGTQVEAERAQGAARSVRAAAAQRVRSMYMGGASTEAGRGLALLSSLTRGGDPTVALAGMAAARRADVAAQGAAQARAATAADAARAAGGGAVAAVAGLGEVAAQVGAMSEALAAAQRQVAALTAEASRLQAAEDAAAALAAAQAQAAAVQAQAQAAAAVVPAREVATDYSDLYVRAAATCAGMRPALLAAVGQVESGHGRTTGPSSAGALGPMQFMPATFAAYGVDGGGDGVRDVQDPADAVFSAANYLCANGGGKGRDGESGALFRYNHADWYVTMVQRIADELQAGGFGA
;
A
#
# COMPACT_ATOMS: atom_id res chain seq x y z
N MET A 1 26.46 -19.63 -14.08
CA MET A 1 25.14 -19.56 -13.38
C MET A 1 25.22 -19.03 -11.94
N ALA A 2 26.36 -19.13 -11.25
CA ALA A 2 26.54 -18.56 -9.90
C ALA A 2 26.34 -17.02 -9.78
N GLY A 3 26.45 -16.27 -10.88
CA GLY A 3 26.21 -14.81 -10.89
C GLY A 3 24.75 -14.42 -10.59
N ASN A 4 23.77 -15.15 -11.15
CA ASN A 4 22.34 -14.82 -11.00
C ASN A 4 21.82 -15.02 -9.56
N LEU A 5 22.35 -16.01 -8.84
CA LEU A 5 21.94 -16.29 -7.45
C LEU A 5 22.37 -15.20 -6.47
N LYS A 6 23.49 -14.51 -6.75
CA LYS A 6 23.99 -13.43 -5.90
C LYS A 6 23.18 -12.14 -6.09
N GLU A 7 22.86 -11.78 -7.34
CA GLU A 7 21.95 -10.67 -7.65
C GLU A 7 20.54 -10.91 -7.09
N LEU A 8 20.01 -12.13 -7.20
CA LEU A 8 18.73 -12.52 -6.61
C LEU A 8 18.67 -12.29 -5.09
N ARG A 9 19.75 -12.62 -4.37
CA ARG A 9 19.84 -12.42 -2.91
C ARG A 9 19.96 -10.96 -2.51
N GLU A 10 20.67 -10.13 -3.28
CA GLU A 10 20.77 -8.68 -3.01
C GLU A 10 19.43 -7.96 -3.22
N VAL A 11 18.62 -8.41 -4.18
CA VAL A 11 17.31 -7.82 -4.50
C VAL A 11 16.21 -8.19 -3.47
N VAL A 12 16.40 -9.27 -2.72
CA VAL A 12 15.39 -9.85 -1.79
C VAL A 12 15.59 -9.41 -0.32
N ASP A 13 16.61 -8.60 0.00
CA ASP A 13 16.83 -8.10 1.37
C ASP A 13 15.62 -7.29 1.88
N PRO A 14 14.85 -7.81 2.85
CA PRO A 14 13.60 -7.20 3.31
C PRO A 14 13.80 -5.85 4.01
N SER A 15 15.03 -5.51 4.40
CA SER A 15 15.37 -4.24 5.05
C SER A 15 15.67 -3.10 4.06
N ARG A 16 15.71 -3.38 2.75
CA ARG A 16 16.05 -2.41 1.69
C ARG A 16 15.03 -2.27 0.57
N VAL A 17 13.84 -2.88 0.68
CA VAL A 17 12.87 -2.93 -0.42
C VAL A 17 12.22 -1.56 -0.65
N ASN A 18 12.66 -0.89 -1.71
CA ASN A 18 12.10 0.36 -2.23
C ASN A 18 10.86 0.06 -3.10
N PRO A 19 9.75 0.81 -3.02
CA PRO A 19 8.57 0.63 -3.88
C PRO A 19 8.85 0.67 -5.40
N ARG A 20 10.05 1.06 -5.84
CA ARG A 20 10.49 0.99 -7.25
C ARG A 20 11.22 -0.31 -7.66
N SER A 21 11.31 -1.32 -6.80
CA SER A 21 12.11 -2.54 -7.06
C SER A 21 11.41 -3.64 -7.88
N LEU A 22 10.12 -3.51 -8.20
CA LEU A 22 9.37 -4.55 -8.93
C LEU A 22 10.03 -4.96 -10.27
N PRO A 23 10.61 -4.04 -11.07
CA PRO A 23 11.29 -4.41 -12.31
C PRO A 23 12.49 -5.34 -12.08
N ALA A 24 13.28 -5.10 -11.03
CA ALA A 24 14.43 -5.94 -10.69
C ALA A 24 13.97 -7.33 -10.24
N LEU A 25 12.88 -7.39 -9.48
CA LEU A 25 12.27 -8.63 -9.01
C LEU A 25 11.71 -9.48 -10.15
N LEU A 26 11.05 -8.85 -11.13
CA LEU A 26 10.54 -9.51 -12.33
C LEU A 26 11.68 -10.03 -13.21
N LEU A 27 12.76 -9.26 -13.35
CA LEU A 27 13.97 -9.69 -14.05
C LEU A 27 14.58 -10.95 -13.40
N ALA A 28 14.61 -10.97 -12.06
CA ALA A 28 15.04 -12.10 -11.25
C ALA A 28 14.20 -13.37 -11.49
N LEU A 29 12.92 -13.22 -11.84
CA LEU A 29 12.00 -14.30 -12.22
C LEU A 29 12.06 -14.61 -13.74
N GLY A 30 13.03 -14.03 -14.45
CA GLY A 30 13.24 -14.14 -15.88
C GLY A 30 12.13 -13.50 -16.72
N LEU A 31 11.26 -12.68 -16.12
CA LEU A 31 10.20 -11.97 -16.82
C LEU A 31 10.79 -10.71 -17.43
N GLY A 32 10.55 -10.49 -18.72
CA GLY A 32 10.93 -9.24 -19.37
C GLY A 32 10.24 -8.09 -18.64
N ALA A 33 10.99 -7.07 -18.21
CA ALA A 33 10.49 -5.91 -17.47
C ALA A 33 9.55 -4.99 -18.29
N GLY A 34 9.05 -5.48 -19.44
CA GLY A 34 8.20 -4.78 -20.38
C GLY A 34 6.83 -4.50 -19.80
N ALA A 35 6.73 -3.35 -19.13
CA ALA A 35 5.57 -2.51 -18.82
C ALA A 35 5.72 -1.75 -17.48
N LEU A 36 6.81 -1.92 -16.74
CA LEU A 36 7.06 -1.22 -15.46
C LEU A 36 8.22 -0.20 -15.49
N ALA A 37 8.77 0.09 -16.66
CA ALA A 37 9.90 1.01 -16.83
C ALA A 37 9.49 2.49 -17.04
N ALA A 38 8.28 2.90 -16.64
CA ALA A 38 7.82 4.27 -16.76
C ALA A 38 7.80 5.01 -15.41
N ALA A 39 8.92 5.01 -14.68
CA ALA A 39 9.10 5.92 -13.54
C ALA A 39 10.59 6.25 -13.35
N GLY A 40 11.17 6.96 -14.32
CA GLY A 40 12.41 7.71 -14.08
C GLY A 40 12.18 8.83 -13.05
N PRO A 41 13.23 9.46 -12.50
CA PRO A 41 13.11 10.60 -11.60
C PRO A 41 12.69 11.84 -12.40
N ALA A 42 11.47 11.85 -12.93
CA ALA A 42 10.79 13.05 -13.39
C ALA A 42 9.98 13.60 -12.20
N ARG A 43 9.96 14.93 -12.06
CA ARG A 43 9.17 15.65 -11.05
C ARG A 43 7.81 14.98 -10.89
N ALA A 44 7.50 14.54 -9.67
CA ALA A 44 6.27 13.80 -9.38
C ALA A 44 5.07 14.72 -9.65
N GLU A 45 4.52 14.66 -10.86
CA GLU A 45 3.10 14.95 -11.01
C GLU A 45 2.36 13.95 -10.11
N PRO A 46 1.32 14.39 -9.37
CA PRO A 46 0.53 13.48 -8.57
C PRO A 46 -0.09 12.45 -9.50
N VAL A 47 0.29 11.18 -9.31
CA VAL A 47 -0.31 10.05 -10.01
C VAL A 47 -1.79 10.00 -9.62
N SER A 48 -2.71 10.03 -10.59
CA SER A 48 -4.14 9.92 -10.29
C SER A 48 -4.50 8.52 -9.79
N ALA A 49 -5.61 8.38 -9.06
CA ALA A 49 -6.08 7.07 -8.61
C ALA A 49 -6.26 6.09 -9.80
N ALA A 50 -6.66 6.60 -10.96
CA ALA A 50 -6.80 5.82 -12.19
C ALA A 50 -5.46 5.26 -12.69
N GLN A 51 -4.40 6.08 -12.73
CA GLN A 51 -3.07 5.64 -13.15
C GLN A 51 -2.51 4.59 -12.17
N ALA A 52 -2.63 4.83 -10.85
CA ALA A 52 -2.17 3.89 -9.83
C ALA A 52 -2.86 2.51 -9.92
N ARG A 53 -4.15 2.47 -10.28
CA ARG A 53 -4.87 1.19 -10.53
C ARG A 53 -4.37 0.44 -11.74
N VAL A 54 -4.07 1.14 -12.83
CA VAL A 54 -3.54 0.52 -14.05
C VAL A 54 -2.19 -0.14 -13.76
N GLU A 55 -1.33 0.53 -12.98
CA GLU A 55 -0.05 -0.01 -12.54
C GLU A 55 -0.22 -1.22 -11.62
N ALA A 56 -1.10 -1.15 -10.63
CA ALA A 56 -1.39 -2.28 -9.74
C ALA A 56 -1.89 -3.52 -10.52
N ALA A 57 -2.82 -3.33 -11.46
CA ALA A 57 -3.34 -4.41 -12.30
C ALA A 57 -2.29 -4.99 -13.26
N ALA A 58 -1.36 -4.18 -13.76
CA ALA A 58 -0.25 -4.67 -14.56
C ALA A 58 0.72 -5.50 -13.71
N ALA A 59 0.98 -5.08 -12.48
CA ALA A 59 1.82 -5.80 -11.53
C ALA A 59 1.20 -7.14 -11.10
N GLU A 60 -0.12 -7.19 -10.87
CA GLU A 60 -0.86 -8.44 -10.61
C GLU A 60 -0.68 -9.46 -11.74
N ARG A 61 -0.89 -9.05 -12.99
CA ARG A 61 -0.68 -9.94 -14.16
C ARG A 61 0.75 -10.47 -14.22
N ALA A 62 1.75 -9.66 -13.86
CA ALA A 62 3.14 -10.10 -13.85
C ALA A 62 3.41 -11.15 -12.75
N VAL A 63 2.80 -10.99 -11.57
CA VAL A 63 2.88 -11.96 -10.46
C VAL A 63 2.20 -13.29 -10.83
N ASP A 64 1.11 -13.28 -11.59
CA ASP A 64 0.46 -14.52 -12.06
C ASP A 64 1.39 -15.33 -12.96
N VAL A 65 2.04 -14.66 -13.93
CA VAL A 65 3.02 -15.33 -14.81
C VAL A 65 4.22 -15.83 -14.00
N ALA A 66 4.70 -15.06 -13.02
CA ALA A 66 5.78 -15.47 -12.14
C ALA A 66 5.41 -16.72 -11.32
N THR A 67 4.17 -16.77 -10.81
CA THR A 67 3.63 -17.92 -10.06
C THR A 67 3.65 -19.18 -10.90
N ALA A 68 3.19 -19.11 -12.14
CA ALA A 68 3.23 -20.23 -13.07
C ALA A 68 4.67 -20.73 -13.33
N ARG A 69 5.64 -19.82 -13.45
CA ARG A 69 7.05 -20.17 -13.65
C ARG A 69 7.69 -20.84 -12.44
N VAL A 70 7.42 -20.33 -11.24
CA VAL A 70 7.90 -20.96 -10.00
C VAL A 70 7.30 -22.36 -9.85
N ALA A 71 6.02 -22.55 -10.21
CA ALA A 71 5.39 -23.87 -10.22
C ALA A 71 6.07 -24.83 -11.20
N ALA A 72 6.30 -24.40 -12.45
CA ALA A 72 7.02 -25.19 -13.45
C ALA A 72 8.45 -25.54 -13.01
N ALA A 73 9.16 -24.60 -12.39
CA ALA A 73 10.50 -24.85 -11.86
C ALA A 73 10.52 -25.87 -10.72
N ARG A 74 9.50 -25.86 -9.84
CA ARG A 74 9.33 -26.88 -8.79
C ARG A 74 9.06 -28.26 -9.37
N GLU A 75 8.25 -28.35 -10.42
CA GLU A 75 7.97 -29.61 -11.10
C GLU A 75 9.22 -30.17 -11.78
N ALA A 76 9.99 -29.32 -12.47
CA ALA A 76 11.27 -29.69 -13.06
C ALA A 76 12.28 -30.18 -12.00
N HIS A 77 12.37 -29.49 -10.86
CA HIS A 77 13.20 -29.92 -9.74
C HIS A 77 12.77 -31.30 -9.20
N ALA A 78 11.46 -31.53 -9.05
CA ALA A 78 10.94 -32.84 -8.65
C ALA A 78 11.25 -33.95 -9.66
N ALA A 79 11.27 -33.64 -10.96
CA ALA A 79 11.71 -34.58 -11.99
C ALA A 79 13.21 -34.93 -11.86
N GLN A 80 14.06 -33.92 -11.63
CA GLN A 80 15.49 -34.12 -11.42
C GLN A 80 15.77 -34.92 -10.15
N GLN A 81 14.99 -34.76 -9.06
CA GLN A 81 15.09 -35.60 -7.87
C GLN A 81 14.89 -37.09 -8.19
N ARG A 82 13.93 -37.41 -9.08
CA ARG A 82 13.70 -38.80 -9.52
C ARG A 82 14.87 -39.35 -10.32
N GLU A 83 15.47 -38.52 -11.18
CA GLU A 83 16.65 -38.89 -11.97
C GLU A 83 17.86 -39.17 -11.07
N VAL A 84 18.12 -38.30 -10.09
CA VAL A 84 19.19 -38.50 -9.10
C VAL A 84 18.97 -39.77 -8.29
N ALA A 85 17.73 -40.03 -7.84
CA ALA A 85 17.40 -41.27 -7.13
C ALA A 85 17.67 -42.53 -7.98
N SER A 86 17.38 -42.47 -9.29
CA SER A 86 17.70 -43.54 -10.24
C SER A 86 19.21 -43.72 -10.41
N ALA A 87 19.97 -42.63 -10.57
CA ALA A 87 21.42 -42.66 -10.72
C ALA A 87 22.12 -43.22 -9.47
N VAL A 88 21.68 -42.83 -8.27
CA VAL A 88 22.17 -43.38 -7.00
C VAL A 88 21.88 -44.87 -6.91
N SER A 89 20.66 -45.30 -7.27
CA SER A 89 20.28 -46.72 -7.27
C SER A 89 21.15 -47.54 -8.23
N ALA A 90 21.43 -47.01 -9.43
CA ALA A 90 22.32 -47.63 -10.40
C ALA A 90 23.77 -47.72 -9.87
N SER A 91 24.28 -46.65 -9.25
CA SER A 91 25.60 -46.64 -8.62
C SER A 91 25.73 -47.71 -7.55
N VAL A 92 24.74 -47.83 -6.65
CA VAL A 92 24.73 -48.89 -5.63
C VAL A 92 24.74 -50.27 -6.29
N GLY A 93 23.96 -50.48 -7.35
CA GLY A 93 23.97 -51.72 -8.13
C GLY A 93 25.37 -52.08 -8.64
N THR A 94 26.06 -51.15 -9.29
CA THR A 94 27.43 -51.36 -9.81
C THR A 94 28.45 -51.62 -8.70
N GLN A 95 28.30 -51.00 -7.53
CA GLN A 95 29.17 -51.25 -6.39
C GLN A 95 29.01 -52.68 -5.85
N VAL A 96 27.77 -53.16 -5.72
CA VAL A 96 27.50 -54.53 -5.28
C VAL A 96 28.08 -55.56 -6.27
N GLU A 97 28.00 -55.29 -7.57
CA GLU A 97 28.64 -56.13 -8.59
C GLU A 97 30.16 -56.15 -8.47
N ALA A 98 30.79 -54.99 -8.23
CA ALA A 98 32.22 -54.90 -7.98
C ALA A 98 32.65 -55.72 -6.76
N GLU A 99 31.91 -55.62 -5.65
CA GLU A 99 32.16 -56.40 -4.43
C GLU A 99 32.01 -57.91 -4.66
N ARG A 100 30.99 -58.34 -5.42
CA ARG A 100 30.82 -59.74 -5.83
C ARG A 100 31.98 -60.23 -6.69
N ALA A 101 32.42 -59.44 -7.67
CA ALA A 101 33.53 -59.80 -8.55
C ALA A 101 34.86 -59.93 -7.77
N GLN A 102 35.12 -59.03 -6.81
CA GLN A 102 36.26 -59.13 -5.90
C GLN A 102 36.18 -60.36 -5.00
N GLY A 103 34.99 -60.66 -4.46
CA GLY A 103 34.74 -61.87 -3.68
C GLY A 103 35.04 -63.14 -4.48
N ALA A 104 34.54 -63.22 -5.71
CA ALA A 104 34.83 -64.34 -6.63
C ALA A 104 36.33 -64.48 -6.92
N ALA A 105 37.04 -63.37 -7.17
CA ALA A 105 38.49 -63.39 -7.37
C ALA A 105 39.27 -63.92 -6.16
N ARG A 106 38.85 -63.55 -4.93
CA ARG A 106 39.40 -64.11 -3.69
C ARG A 106 39.16 -65.62 -3.58
N SER A 107 37.96 -66.08 -3.89
CA SER A 107 37.61 -67.51 -3.88
C SER A 107 38.41 -68.32 -4.90
N VAL A 108 38.59 -67.82 -6.13
CA VAL A 108 39.44 -68.45 -7.15
C VAL A 108 40.88 -68.58 -6.67
N ARG A 109 41.43 -67.52 -6.04
CA ARG A 109 42.78 -67.54 -5.47
C ARG A 109 42.91 -68.56 -4.33
N ALA A 110 41.93 -68.61 -3.42
CA ALA A 110 41.92 -69.57 -2.32
C ALA A 110 41.83 -71.02 -2.81
N ALA A 111 40.96 -71.29 -3.77
CA ALA A 111 40.80 -72.62 -4.36
C ALA A 111 42.08 -73.09 -5.08
N ALA A 112 42.75 -72.21 -5.83
CA ALA A 112 44.03 -72.50 -6.45
C ALA A 112 45.12 -72.77 -5.40
N ALA A 113 45.20 -71.97 -4.34
CA ALA A 113 46.14 -72.19 -3.24
C ALA A 113 45.91 -73.54 -2.53
N GLN A 114 44.65 -73.93 -2.35
CA GLN A 114 44.28 -75.23 -1.77
C GLN A 114 44.63 -76.40 -2.71
N ARG A 115 44.40 -76.28 -4.02
CA ARG A 115 44.81 -77.28 -5.02
C ARG A 115 46.32 -77.48 -5.04
N VAL A 116 47.09 -76.40 -5.06
CA VAL A 116 48.56 -76.47 -4.95
C VAL A 116 48.94 -77.15 -3.63
N ARG A 117 48.34 -76.75 -2.50
CA ARG A 117 48.60 -77.40 -1.21
C ARG A 117 48.27 -78.89 -1.23
N SER A 118 47.16 -79.33 -1.83
CA SER A 118 46.81 -80.75 -1.93
C SER A 118 47.72 -81.53 -2.88
N MET A 119 48.24 -80.93 -3.95
CA MET A 119 49.24 -81.57 -4.82
C MET A 119 50.57 -81.81 -4.09
N TYR A 120 50.95 -80.93 -3.17
CA TYR A 120 52.19 -81.04 -2.37
C TYR A 120 52.03 -81.81 -1.05
N MET A 121 50.81 -81.91 -0.49
CA MET A 121 50.53 -82.53 0.82
C MET A 121 49.67 -83.81 0.74
N GLY A 122 49.09 -84.13 -0.42
CA GLY A 122 48.38 -85.39 -0.67
C GLY A 122 49.37 -86.54 -0.85
N GLY A 123 49.91 -87.06 0.25
CA GLY A 123 50.82 -88.21 0.22
C GLY A 123 51.36 -88.64 1.58
N ALA A 124 52.00 -87.76 2.35
CA ALA A 124 52.32 -88.05 3.75
C ALA A 124 52.79 -86.81 4.52
N SER A 125 52.53 -86.83 5.83
CA SER A 125 52.75 -85.75 6.79
C SER A 125 54.23 -85.56 7.21
N THR A 126 55.18 -86.21 6.52
CA THR A 126 56.62 -86.13 6.79
C THR A 126 57.40 -85.93 5.49
N GLU A 127 58.62 -85.37 5.56
CA GLU A 127 59.48 -85.18 4.38
C GLU A 127 59.73 -86.46 3.59
N ALA A 128 59.78 -87.62 4.27
CA ALA A 128 59.88 -88.94 3.66
C ALA A 128 58.68 -89.28 2.75
N GLY A 129 57.49 -88.77 3.08
CA GLY A 129 56.23 -88.99 2.36
C GLY A 129 56.13 -88.31 1.00
N ARG A 130 56.79 -87.16 0.85
CA ARG A 130 56.84 -86.39 -0.39
C ARG A 130 57.65 -87.12 -1.47
N GLY A 131 58.70 -87.82 -1.07
CA GLY A 131 59.45 -88.73 -1.96
C GLY A 131 58.59 -89.90 -2.44
N LEU A 132 57.72 -90.44 -1.57
CA LEU A 132 56.92 -91.65 -1.82
C LEU A 132 55.77 -91.48 -2.84
N ALA A 133 55.13 -90.31 -2.95
CA ALA A 133 54.08 -90.09 -3.95
C ALA A 133 54.65 -90.03 -5.38
N LEU A 134 55.78 -89.35 -5.56
CA LEU A 134 56.56 -89.30 -6.79
C LEU A 134 57.19 -90.67 -7.11
N LEU A 135 57.63 -91.42 -6.09
CA LEU A 135 58.05 -92.82 -6.25
C LEU A 135 56.87 -93.75 -6.61
N SER A 136 55.65 -93.53 -6.11
CA SER A 136 54.50 -94.39 -6.41
C SER A 136 54.00 -94.28 -7.85
N SER A 137 54.23 -93.12 -8.51
CA SER A 137 53.96 -92.96 -9.95
C SER A 137 55.04 -93.65 -10.79
N LEU A 138 56.29 -93.65 -10.30
CA LEU A 138 57.41 -94.38 -10.90
C LEU A 138 57.24 -95.91 -10.77
N THR A 139 56.65 -96.42 -9.68
CA THR A 139 56.47 -97.87 -9.44
C THR A 139 55.17 -98.47 -10.01
N ARG A 140 54.15 -97.65 -10.35
CA ARG A 140 52.94 -98.09 -11.09
C ARG A 140 53.10 -98.05 -12.62
N GLY A 141 54.30 -97.76 -13.13
CA GLY A 141 54.63 -97.78 -14.57
C GLY A 141 54.26 -96.53 -15.37
N GLY A 142 53.98 -95.39 -14.73
CA GLY A 142 53.67 -94.13 -15.41
C GLY A 142 54.92 -93.29 -15.68
N ASP A 143 54.97 -92.60 -16.82
CA ASP A 143 56.08 -91.70 -17.19
C ASP A 143 56.11 -90.45 -16.28
N PRO A 144 57.19 -90.21 -15.51
CA PRO A 144 57.33 -89.06 -14.62
C PRO A 144 57.28 -87.69 -15.33
N THR A 145 57.65 -87.64 -16.61
CA THR A 145 57.56 -86.40 -17.40
C THR A 145 56.12 -85.98 -17.66
N VAL A 146 55.20 -86.95 -17.82
CA VAL A 146 53.77 -86.71 -18.01
C VAL A 146 53.14 -86.13 -16.74
N ALA A 147 53.54 -86.61 -15.56
CA ALA A 147 53.06 -86.08 -14.27
C ALA A 147 53.54 -84.64 -14.01
N LEU A 148 54.80 -84.34 -14.29
CA LEU A 148 55.37 -82.99 -14.19
C LEU A 148 54.73 -82.03 -15.22
N ALA A 149 54.52 -82.48 -16.45
CA ALA A 149 53.83 -81.72 -17.48
C ALA A 149 52.37 -81.40 -17.08
N GLY A 150 51.68 -82.36 -16.45
CA GLY A 150 50.33 -82.18 -15.90
C GLY A 150 50.29 -81.15 -14.77
N MET A 151 51.23 -81.19 -13.82
CA MET A 151 51.35 -80.19 -12.75
C MET A 151 51.67 -78.79 -13.29
N ALA A 152 52.56 -78.69 -14.28
CA ALA A 152 52.88 -77.42 -14.94
C ALA A 152 51.68 -76.85 -15.70
N ALA A 153 50.90 -77.70 -16.37
CA ALA A 153 49.67 -77.31 -17.05
C ALA A 153 48.58 -76.83 -16.07
N ALA A 154 48.39 -77.54 -14.94
CA ALA A 154 47.45 -77.13 -13.89
C ALA A 154 47.83 -75.78 -13.26
N ARG A 155 49.12 -75.55 -12.99
CA ARG A 155 49.61 -74.26 -12.48
C ARG A 155 49.35 -73.12 -13.47
N ARG A 156 49.60 -73.34 -14.77
CA ARG A 156 49.30 -72.34 -15.81
C ARG A 156 47.80 -72.03 -15.88
N ALA A 157 46.95 -73.05 -15.80
CA ALA A 157 45.50 -72.88 -15.78
C ALA A 157 45.02 -72.09 -14.55
N ASP A 158 45.57 -72.35 -13.35
CA ASP A 158 45.25 -71.60 -12.13
C ASP A 158 45.69 -70.14 -12.22
N VAL A 159 46.89 -69.86 -12.73
CA VAL A 159 47.37 -68.49 -12.95
C VAL A 159 46.48 -67.75 -13.95
N ALA A 160 46.10 -68.40 -15.05
CA ALA A 160 45.18 -67.83 -16.03
C ALA A 160 43.79 -67.54 -15.45
N ALA A 161 43.23 -68.46 -14.66
CA ALA A 161 41.94 -68.28 -13.99
C ALA A 161 41.97 -67.14 -12.96
N GLN A 162 43.06 -67.03 -12.19
CA GLN A 162 43.26 -65.92 -11.25
C GLN A 162 43.38 -64.57 -11.98
N GLY A 163 44.15 -64.52 -13.08
CA GLY A 163 44.29 -63.32 -13.90
C GLY A 163 42.96 -62.86 -14.50
N ALA A 164 42.18 -63.79 -15.06
CA ALA A 164 40.85 -63.48 -15.60
C ALA A 164 39.86 -63.00 -14.53
N ALA A 165 39.88 -63.60 -13.33
CA ALA A 165 39.03 -63.17 -12.22
C ALA A 165 39.44 -61.79 -11.68
N GLN A 166 40.75 -61.50 -11.60
CA GLN A 166 41.25 -60.19 -11.20
C GLN A 166 40.92 -59.11 -12.23
N ALA A 167 41.04 -59.39 -13.53
CA ALA A 167 40.67 -58.45 -14.59
C ALA A 167 39.18 -58.09 -14.51
N ARG A 168 38.29 -59.08 -14.34
CA ARG A 168 36.84 -58.83 -14.15
C ARG A 168 36.55 -57.99 -12.91
N ALA A 169 37.24 -58.25 -11.81
CA ALA A 169 37.10 -57.45 -10.59
C ALA A 169 37.59 -56.00 -10.77
N ALA A 170 38.67 -55.79 -11.54
CA ALA A 170 39.17 -54.46 -11.87
C ALA A 170 38.17 -53.68 -12.75
N THR A 171 37.67 -54.30 -13.83
CA THR A 171 36.65 -53.69 -14.70
C THR A 171 35.38 -53.31 -13.93
N ALA A 172 34.90 -54.20 -13.04
CA ALA A 172 33.74 -53.90 -12.21
C ALA A 172 34.00 -52.76 -11.22
N ALA A 173 35.20 -52.68 -10.64
CA ALA A 173 35.60 -51.58 -9.76
C ALA A 173 35.73 -50.24 -10.50
N ASP A 174 36.22 -50.24 -11.75
CA ASP A 174 36.28 -49.05 -12.60
C ASP A 174 34.87 -48.55 -12.94
N ALA A 175 33.96 -49.46 -13.31
CA ALA A 175 32.55 -49.14 -13.56
C ALA A 175 31.86 -48.55 -12.32
N ALA A 176 32.08 -49.14 -11.14
CA ALA A 176 31.53 -48.62 -9.89
C ALA A 176 32.05 -47.21 -9.54
N ARG A 177 33.34 -46.94 -9.78
CA ARG A 177 33.93 -45.61 -9.57
C ARG A 177 33.33 -44.57 -10.53
N ALA A 178 33.17 -44.91 -11.81
CA ALA A 178 32.55 -44.02 -12.79
C ALA A 178 31.08 -43.71 -12.43
N ALA A 179 30.30 -44.74 -12.07
CA ALA A 179 28.91 -44.58 -11.65
C ALA A 179 28.77 -43.73 -10.38
N GLY A 180 29.65 -43.94 -9.39
CA GLY A 180 29.69 -43.14 -8.17
C GLY A 180 30.02 -41.66 -8.43
N GLY A 181 30.99 -41.38 -9.31
CA GLY A 181 31.29 -40.01 -9.73
C GLY A 181 30.10 -39.32 -10.41
N GLY A 182 29.39 -40.04 -11.29
CA GLY A 182 28.17 -39.54 -11.93
C GLY A 182 27.05 -39.23 -10.92
N ALA A 183 26.82 -40.11 -9.94
CA ALA A 183 25.83 -39.90 -8.90
C ALA A 183 26.14 -38.67 -8.02
N VAL A 184 27.41 -38.47 -7.64
CA VAL A 184 27.84 -37.29 -6.86
C VAL A 184 27.62 -35.99 -7.64
N ALA A 185 27.97 -35.97 -8.93
CA ALA A 185 27.73 -34.81 -9.80
C ALA A 185 26.23 -34.50 -9.94
N ALA A 186 25.39 -35.53 -10.07
CA ALA A 186 23.94 -35.38 -10.17
C ALA A 186 23.33 -34.80 -8.87
N VAL A 187 23.79 -35.27 -7.69
CA VAL A 187 23.38 -34.72 -6.38
C VAL A 187 23.82 -33.26 -6.22
N ALA A 188 25.04 -32.91 -6.64
CA ALA A 188 25.53 -31.53 -6.58
C ALA A 188 24.69 -30.59 -7.45
N GLY A 189 24.38 -30.99 -8.70
CA GLY A 189 23.50 -30.23 -9.59
C GLY A 189 22.08 -30.05 -9.03
N LEU A 190 21.56 -31.05 -8.31
CA LEU A 190 20.26 -30.94 -7.65
C LEU A 190 20.25 -29.87 -6.55
N GLY A 191 21.33 -29.76 -5.77
CA GLY A 191 21.48 -28.73 -4.74
C GLY A 191 21.45 -27.30 -5.31
N GLU A 192 22.07 -27.09 -6.47
CA GLU A 192 22.04 -25.80 -7.17
C GLU A 192 20.63 -25.43 -7.65
N VAL A 193 19.91 -26.40 -8.23
CA VAL A 193 18.53 -26.19 -8.70
C VAL A 193 17.58 -25.93 -7.53
N ALA A 194 17.75 -26.65 -6.42
CA ALA A 194 16.98 -26.41 -5.19
C ALA A 194 17.17 -24.98 -4.67
N ALA A 195 18.43 -24.49 -4.63
CA ALA A 195 18.75 -23.13 -4.23
C ALA A 195 18.11 -22.08 -5.16
N GLN A 196 18.10 -22.35 -6.47
CA GLN A 196 17.47 -21.48 -7.46
C GLN A 196 15.94 -21.41 -7.29
N VAL A 197 15.27 -22.55 -7.12
CA VAL A 197 13.82 -22.60 -6.87
C VAL A 197 13.46 -21.89 -5.56
N GLY A 198 14.30 -22.01 -4.53
CA GLY A 198 14.16 -21.26 -3.28
C GLY A 198 14.22 -19.75 -3.50
N ALA A 199 15.26 -19.26 -4.18
CA ALA A 199 15.42 -17.84 -4.49
C ALA A 199 14.24 -17.28 -5.33
N MET A 200 13.78 -18.03 -6.32
CA MET A 200 12.60 -17.63 -7.12
C MET A 200 11.32 -17.57 -6.26
N SER A 201 11.17 -18.49 -5.29
CA SER A 201 10.00 -18.50 -4.40
C SER A 201 9.99 -17.28 -3.46
N GLU A 202 11.16 -16.90 -2.93
CA GLU A 202 11.31 -15.69 -2.11
C GLU A 202 11.07 -14.41 -2.91
N ALA A 203 11.61 -14.33 -4.13
CA ALA A 203 11.34 -13.24 -5.05
C ALA A 203 9.83 -13.14 -5.36
N LEU A 204 9.14 -14.24 -5.65
CA LEU A 204 7.69 -14.21 -5.86
C LEU A 204 6.93 -13.65 -4.64
N ALA A 205 7.30 -14.07 -3.43
CA ALA A 205 6.67 -13.57 -2.21
C ALA A 205 6.91 -12.07 -2.00
N ALA A 206 8.10 -11.57 -2.35
CA ALA A 206 8.40 -10.14 -2.33
C ALA A 206 7.57 -9.36 -3.37
N ALA A 207 7.37 -9.91 -4.58
CA ALA A 207 6.53 -9.31 -5.62
C ALA A 207 5.08 -9.17 -5.15
N GLN A 208 4.54 -10.23 -4.54
CA GLN A 208 3.18 -10.25 -4.00
C GLN A 208 2.96 -9.17 -2.93
N ARG A 209 3.92 -8.96 -2.03
CA ARG A 209 3.86 -7.87 -1.03
C ARG A 209 3.86 -6.49 -1.69
N GLN A 210 4.62 -6.31 -2.76
CA GLN A 210 4.71 -5.04 -3.47
C GLN A 210 3.43 -4.73 -4.26
N VAL A 211 2.82 -5.73 -4.91
CA VAL A 211 1.48 -5.61 -5.51
C VAL A 211 0.47 -5.16 -4.47
N ALA A 212 0.44 -5.81 -3.29
CA ALA A 212 -0.48 -5.42 -2.22
C ALA A 212 -0.26 -3.96 -1.77
N ALA A 213 0.99 -3.50 -1.70
CA ALA A 213 1.30 -2.10 -1.37
C ALA A 213 0.81 -1.12 -2.45
N LEU A 214 0.99 -1.43 -3.74
CA LEU A 214 0.49 -0.61 -4.85
C LEU A 214 -1.04 -0.53 -4.85
N THR A 215 -1.72 -1.65 -4.62
CA THR A 215 -3.20 -1.69 -4.52
C THR A 215 -3.70 -0.87 -3.33
N ALA A 216 -3.01 -0.93 -2.19
CA ALA A 216 -3.35 -0.11 -1.02
C ALA A 216 -3.16 1.39 -1.31
N GLU A 217 -2.09 1.76 -2.01
CA GLU A 217 -1.83 3.15 -2.38
C GLU A 217 -2.87 3.69 -3.38
N ALA A 218 -3.20 2.92 -4.42
CA ALA A 218 -4.28 3.27 -5.34
C ALA A 218 -5.63 3.49 -4.62
N SER A 219 -5.92 2.70 -3.58
CA SER A 219 -7.12 2.87 -2.76
C SER A 219 -7.09 4.15 -1.92
N ARG A 220 -5.93 4.52 -1.36
CA ARG A 220 -5.77 5.77 -0.62
C ARG A 220 -5.95 6.99 -1.52
N LEU A 221 -5.38 6.96 -2.71
CA LEU A 221 -5.53 8.04 -3.70
C LEU A 221 -6.99 8.22 -4.10
N GLN A 222 -7.74 7.13 -4.33
CA GLN A 222 -9.17 7.24 -4.60
C GLN A 222 -9.92 7.91 -3.44
N ALA A 223 -9.67 7.47 -2.19
CA ALA A 223 -10.32 8.05 -1.04
C ALA A 223 -10.01 9.55 -0.89
N ALA A 224 -8.80 9.97 -1.25
CA ALA A 224 -8.42 11.39 -1.26
C ALA A 224 -9.16 12.18 -2.36
N GLU A 225 -9.29 11.63 -3.57
CA GLU A 225 -10.06 12.24 -4.67
C GLU A 225 -11.55 12.36 -4.30
N ASP A 226 -12.15 11.31 -3.72
CA ASP A 226 -13.54 11.30 -3.26
C ASP A 226 -13.77 12.34 -2.14
N ALA A 227 -12.83 12.45 -1.19
CA ALA A 227 -12.88 13.44 -0.13
C ALA A 227 -12.78 14.87 -0.68
N ALA A 228 -11.93 15.10 -1.69
CA ALA A 228 -11.83 16.40 -2.35
C ALA A 228 -13.12 16.77 -3.08
N ALA A 229 -13.75 15.82 -3.76
CA ALA A 229 -15.05 16.02 -4.40
C ALA A 229 -16.17 16.33 -3.38
N ALA A 230 -16.18 15.62 -2.25
CA ALA A 230 -17.13 15.87 -1.16
C ALA A 230 -16.95 17.27 -0.54
N LEU A 231 -15.71 17.69 -0.34
CA LEU A 231 -15.40 19.04 0.16
C LEU A 231 -15.88 20.12 -0.83
N ALA A 232 -15.64 19.94 -2.13
CA ALA A 232 -16.13 20.86 -3.16
C ALA A 232 -17.66 20.96 -3.17
N ALA A 233 -18.36 19.82 -3.03
CA ALA A 233 -19.82 19.80 -2.93
C ALA A 233 -20.33 20.51 -1.67
N ALA A 234 -19.69 20.30 -0.53
CA ALA A 234 -20.04 20.97 0.73
C ALA A 234 -19.85 22.49 0.63
N GLN A 235 -18.76 22.95 0.01
CA GLN A 235 -18.52 24.37 -0.24
C GLN A 235 -19.58 24.99 -1.17
N ALA A 236 -19.99 24.28 -2.22
CA ALA A 236 -21.05 24.72 -3.11
C ALA A 236 -22.41 24.84 -2.39
N GLN A 237 -22.74 23.89 -1.51
CA GLN A 237 -23.94 23.95 -0.68
C GLN A 237 -23.91 25.12 0.30
N ALA A 238 -22.78 25.35 0.97
CA ALA A 238 -22.61 26.49 1.88
C ALA A 238 -22.80 27.83 1.15
N ALA A 239 -22.23 27.97 -0.05
CA ALA A 239 -22.41 29.16 -0.87
C ALA A 239 -23.88 29.38 -1.26
N ALA A 240 -24.62 28.32 -1.60
CA ALA A 240 -26.03 28.39 -1.93
C ALA A 240 -26.90 28.82 -0.74
N VAL A 241 -26.65 28.26 0.46
CA VAL A 241 -27.34 28.64 1.70
C VAL A 241 -27.09 30.12 2.02
N GLN A 242 -25.85 30.59 1.87
CA GLN A 242 -25.51 31.98 2.12
C GLN A 242 -26.20 32.94 1.13
N ALA A 243 -26.29 32.57 -0.15
CA ALA A 243 -27.02 33.33 -1.15
C ALA A 243 -28.53 33.42 -0.83
N GLN A 244 -29.15 32.33 -0.37
CA GLN A 244 -30.55 32.32 0.06
C GLN A 244 -30.80 33.22 1.28
N ALA A 245 -29.91 33.18 2.27
CA ALA A 245 -30.00 34.04 3.45
C ALA A 245 -29.91 35.54 3.09
N GLN A 246 -28.99 35.89 2.18
CA GLN A 246 -28.87 37.26 1.67
C GLN A 246 -30.13 37.70 0.91
N ALA A 247 -30.72 36.82 0.10
CA ALA A 247 -31.97 37.11 -0.61
C ALA A 247 -33.16 37.29 0.36
N ALA A 248 -33.28 36.47 1.40
CA ALA A 248 -34.36 36.58 2.38
C ALA A 248 -34.30 37.89 3.20
N ALA A 249 -33.09 38.31 3.61
CA ALA A 249 -32.90 39.58 4.31
C ALA A 249 -33.33 40.80 3.47
N ALA A 250 -33.34 40.67 2.14
CA ALA A 250 -33.76 41.74 1.26
C ALA A 250 -35.30 41.95 1.22
N VAL A 251 -36.12 41.03 1.73
CA VAL A 251 -37.60 41.04 1.54
C VAL A 251 -38.35 41.37 2.84
N VAL A 252 -37.90 42.34 3.62
CA VAL A 252 -38.70 42.90 4.73
C VAL A 252 -39.57 44.03 4.17
N PRO A 253 -40.89 43.81 3.92
CA PRO A 253 -41.75 44.85 3.37
C PRO A 253 -42.00 45.96 4.40
N ALA A 254 -42.13 47.20 3.95
CA ALA A 254 -42.62 48.30 4.78
C ALA A 254 -43.97 47.95 5.42
N ARG A 255 -44.08 48.03 6.75
CA ARG A 255 -45.34 47.86 7.48
C ARG A 255 -46.06 49.20 7.56
N GLU A 256 -47.38 49.18 7.57
CA GLU A 256 -48.18 50.39 7.80
C GLU A 256 -47.80 51.00 9.16
N VAL A 257 -47.42 52.28 9.12
CA VAL A 257 -47.05 53.07 10.30
C VAL A 257 -48.35 53.48 11.00
N ALA A 258 -48.51 53.06 12.26
CA ALA A 258 -49.66 53.51 13.06
C ALA A 258 -49.70 55.04 13.14
N THR A 259 -50.89 55.63 13.11
CA THR A 259 -51.11 57.09 13.01
C THR A 259 -50.42 57.89 14.12
N ASP A 260 -50.27 57.31 15.31
CA ASP A 260 -49.63 57.98 16.44
C ASP A 260 -48.11 58.10 16.28
N TYR A 261 -47.48 57.21 15.51
CA TYR A 261 -46.03 57.27 15.22
C TYR A 261 -45.70 58.06 13.95
N SER A 262 -46.62 58.14 12.99
CA SER A 262 -46.36 58.84 11.73
C SER A 262 -46.09 60.34 11.95
N ASP A 263 -46.91 61.01 12.76
CA ASP A 263 -46.71 62.42 13.14
C ASP A 263 -45.39 62.60 13.91
N LEU A 264 -45.09 61.69 14.85
CA LEU A 264 -43.85 61.73 15.63
C LEU A 264 -42.63 61.65 14.73
N TYR A 265 -42.60 60.74 13.74
CA TYR A 265 -41.47 60.63 12.83
C TYR A 265 -41.28 61.88 11.96
N VAL A 266 -42.37 62.47 11.47
CA VAL A 266 -42.31 63.69 10.66
C VAL A 266 -41.77 64.85 11.49
N ARG A 267 -42.32 65.07 12.69
CA ARG A 267 -41.89 66.15 13.58
C ARG A 267 -40.46 65.97 14.08
N ALA A 268 -40.09 64.75 14.47
CA ALA A 268 -38.75 64.46 14.94
C ALA A 268 -37.71 64.62 13.82
N ALA A 269 -37.99 64.13 12.61
CA ALA A 269 -37.10 64.32 11.47
C ALA A 269 -36.88 65.81 11.14
N ALA A 270 -37.90 66.65 11.30
CA ALA A 270 -37.80 68.09 11.09
C ALA A 270 -36.79 68.79 12.04
N THR A 271 -36.40 68.15 13.15
CA THR A 271 -35.33 68.67 14.04
C THR A 271 -33.93 68.56 13.42
N CYS A 272 -33.77 67.80 12.34
CA CYS A 272 -32.52 67.63 11.62
C CYS A 272 -32.66 68.01 10.15
N ALA A 273 -32.00 69.10 9.74
CA ALA A 273 -32.03 69.53 8.34
C ALA A 273 -31.53 68.42 7.41
N GLY A 274 -32.36 68.08 6.41
CA GLY A 274 -32.06 67.06 5.40
C GLY A 274 -32.36 65.62 5.80
N MET A 275 -32.82 65.36 7.03
CA MET A 275 -33.25 64.02 7.43
C MET A 275 -34.60 63.66 6.82
N ARG A 276 -34.70 62.47 6.22
CA ARG A 276 -35.97 61.97 5.69
C ARG A 276 -36.86 61.44 6.83
N PRO A 277 -38.14 61.84 6.95
CA PRO A 277 -39.09 61.18 7.84
C PRO A 277 -39.16 59.68 7.62
N ALA A 278 -39.10 59.24 6.35
CA ALA A 278 -39.11 57.84 5.97
C ALA A 278 -37.90 57.05 6.51
N LEU A 279 -36.73 57.67 6.65
CA LEU A 279 -35.55 57.03 7.26
C LEU A 279 -35.79 56.74 8.74
N LEU A 280 -36.31 57.73 9.47
CA LEU A 280 -36.59 57.61 10.90
C LEU A 280 -37.71 56.59 11.17
N ALA A 281 -38.75 56.59 10.33
CA ALA A 281 -39.81 55.59 10.36
C ALA A 281 -39.27 54.18 10.06
N ALA A 282 -38.38 54.02 9.08
CA ALA A 282 -37.76 52.74 8.76
C ALA A 282 -36.92 52.18 9.92
N VAL A 283 -36.17 53.03 10.63
CA VAL A 283 -35.49 52.64 11.88
C VAL A 283 -36.52 52.14 12.90
N GLY A 284 -37.58 52.90 13.16
CA GLY A 284 -38.61 52.49 14.12
C GLY A 284 -39.37 51.21 13.72
N GLN A 285 -39.52 50.95 12.42
CA GLN A 285 -40.05 49.68 11.92
C GLN A 285 -39.12 48.52 12.25
N VAL A 286 -37.83 48.67 11.96
CA VAL A 286 -36.84 47.60 12.14
C VAL A 286 -36.57 47.32 13.61
N GLU A 287 -36.52 48.36 14.45
CA GLU A 287 -36.22 48.21 15.86
C GLU A 287 -37.36 47.56 16.64
N SER A 288 -38.61 47.97 16.43
CA SER A 288 -39.73 47.54 17.28
C SER A 288 -41.05 47.35 16.54
N GLY A 289 -41.08 47.54 15.22
CA GLY A 289 -42.32 47.56 14.44
C GLY A 289 -43.23 48.74 14.80
N HIS A 290 -42.65 49.91 15.08
CA HIS A 290 -43.31 51.13 15.57
C HIS A 290 -43.91 50.99 16.98
N GLY A 291 -43.09 50.52 17.92
CA GLY A 291 -43.47 50.39 19.33
C GLY A 291 -44.27 49.12 19.66
N ARG A 292 -44.43 48.18 18.73
CA ARG A 292 -45.11 46.90 19.02
C ARG A 292 -44.31 45.98 19.95
N THR A 293 -43.00 46.16 20.00
CA THR A 293 -42.12 45.42 20.91
C THR A 293 -41.01 46.34 21.41
N THR A 294 -41.17 46.91 22.60
CA THR A 294 -40.27 47.94 23.17
C THR A 294 -39.23 47.39 24.14
N GLY A 295 -39.05 46.07 24.16
CA GLY A 295 -38.03 45.42 24.97
C GLY A 295 -38.28 45.42 26.48
N PRO A 296 -37.27 45.07 27.30
CA PRO A 296 -35.86 44.92 26.89
C PRO A 296 -35.62 43.78 25.89
N SER A 297 -34.72 44.01 24.93
CA SER A 297 -34.16 42.92 24.12
C SER A 297 -33.16 42.07 24.91
N SER A 298 -32.73 40.94 24.34
CA SER A 298 -31.68 40.10 24.92
C SER A 298 -30.34 40.82 25.14
N ALA A 299 -30.08 41.90 24.39
CA ALA A 299 -28.91 42.76 24.55
C ALA A 299 -29.14 43.93 25.53
N GLY A 300 -30.35 44.10 26.06
CA GLY A 300 -30.70 45.18 26.99
C GLY A 300 -31.13 46.50 26.34
N ALA A 301 -31.42 46.51 25.04
CA ALA A 301 -31.98 47.68 24.37
C ALA A 301 -33.47 47.89 24.72
N LEU A 302 -33.88 49.15 24.91
CA LEU A 302 -35.15 49.58 25.48
C LEU A 302 -35.91 50.53 24.56
N GLY A 303 -37.23 50.51 24.67
CA GLY A 303 -38.13 51.50 24.10
C GLY A 303 -38.47 51.28 22.62
N PRO A 304 -39.35 52.13 22.06
CA PRO A 304 -39.77 52.06 20.66
C PRO A 304 -38.64 52.16 19.63
N MET A 305 -37.53 52.79 20.00
CA MET A 305 -36.37 52.92 19.11
C MET A 305 -35.19 52.04 19.55
N GLN A 306 -35.41 51.09 20.49
CA GLN A 306 -34.43 50.11 20.97
C GLN A 306 -33.07 50.73 21.32
N PHE A 307 -33.08 51.74 22.17
CA PHE A 307 -31.86 52.35 22.66
C PHE A 307 -31.16 51.50 23.71
N MET A 308 -29.84 51.40 23.61
CA MET A 308 -29.01 51.00 24.75
C MET A 308 -29.06 52.10 25.83
N PRO A 309 -29.08 51.76 27.14
CA PRO A 309 -29.18 52.76 28.22
C PRO A 309 -28.13 53.87 28.15
N ALA A 310 -26.88 53.53 27.81
CA ALA A 310 -25.80 54.51 27.67
C ALA A 310 -26.02 55.46 26.48
N THR A 311 -26.55 54.96 25.38
CA THR A 311 -26.86 55.79 24.20
C THR A 311 -28.01 56.73 24.51
N PHE A 312 -29.07 56.26 25.16
CA PHE A 312 -30.18 57.12 25.57
C PHE A 312 -29.74 58.17 26.60
N ALA A 313 -28.85 57.82 27.52
CA ALA A 313 -28.30 58.80 28.46
C ALA A 313 -27.54 59.94 27.76
N ALA A 314 -26.88 59.65 26.64
CA ALA A 314 -26.08 60.63 25.90
C ALA A 314 -26.89 61.44 24.86
N TYR A 315 -27.88 60.83 24.23
CA TYR A 315 -28.63 61.41 23.11
C TYR A 315 -30.12 61.62 23.39
N GLY A 316 -30.60 61.18 24.56
CA GLY A 316 -31.99 61.27 24.98
C GLY A 316 -32.47 62.72 25.07
N VAL A 317 -33.61 63.00 24.47
CA VAL A 317 -34.28 64.31 24.50
C VAL A 317 -35.73 64.15 24.99
N ASP A 318 -36.25 65.19 25.63
CA ASP A 318 -37.65 65.31 26.00
C ASP A 318 -38.43 65.75 24.75
N GLY A 319 -38.95 64.77 24.03
CA GLY A 319 -39.67 64.95 22.77
C GLY A 319 -41.12 65.35 22.98
N GLY A 320 -41.69 65.02 24.15
CA GLY A 320 -43.06 65.37 24.56
C GLY A 320 -43.21 66.77 25.16
N GLY A 321 -42.13 67.32 25.74
CA GLY A 321 -42.11 68.61 26.43
C GLY A 321 -42.67 68.57 27.86
N ASP A 322 -42.66 67.40 28.51
CA ASP A 322 -43.22 67.21 29.86
C ASP A 322 -42.19 67.36 30.99
N GLY A 323 -40.92 67.58 30.63
CA GLY A 323 -39.80 67.75 31.54
C GLY A 323 -39.09 66.45 31.93
N VAL A 324 -39.53 65.30 31.41
CA VAL A 324 -38.95 63.97 31.66
C VAL A 324 -38.32 63.43 30.37
N ARG A 325 -37.30 62.58 30.51
CA ARG A 325 -36.72 61.82 29.39
C ARG A 325 -36.91 60.34 29.68
N ASP A 326 -37.95 59.75 29.10
CA ASP A 326 -38.30 58.34 29.25
C ASP A 326 -38.06 57.59 27.93
N VAL A 327 -37.16 56.61 27.94
CA VAL A 327 -36.87 55.78 26.76
C VAL A 327 -38.09 54.97 26.30
N GLN A 328 -39.05 54.73 27.18
CA GLN A 328 -40.30 54.04 26.86
C GLN A 328 -41.36 54.96 26.26
N ASP A 329 -41.25 56.27 26.45
CA ASP A 329 -42.17 57.22 25.85
C ASP A 329 -41.93 57.30 24.33
N PRO A 330 -42.97 57.15 23.48
CA PRO A 330 -42.82 57.23 22.04
C PRO A 330 -42.23 58.54 21.52
N ALA A 331 -42.63 59.68 22.07
CA ALA A 331 -42.13 60.98 21.61
C ALA A 331 -40.65 61.12 21.96
N ASP A 332 -40.28 60.81 23.21
CA ASP A 332 -38.90 60.87 23.66
C ASP A 332 -38.01 59.91 22.86
N ALA A 333 -38.43 58.67 22.68
CA ALA A 333 -37.66 57.68 21.92
C ALA A 333 -37.46 58.11 20.46
N VAL A 334 -38.51 58.59 19.79
CA VAL A 334 -38.44 58.98 18.37
C VAL A 334 -37.61 60.25 18.17
N PHE A 335 -37.80 61.27 19.01
CA PHE A 335 -36.97 62.48 18.95
C PHE A 335 -35.51 62.20 19.33
N SER A 336 -35.27 61.28 20.25
CA SER A 336 -33.90 60.85 20.60
C SER A 336 -33.23 60.11 19.46
N ALA A 337 -33.96 59.28 18.70
CA ALA A 337 -33.45 58.63 17.50
C ALA A 337 -33.11 59.63 16.39
N ALA A 338 -33.96 60.66 16.19
CA ALA A 338 -33.64 61.75 15.29
C ALA A 338 -32.37 62.49 15.72
N ASN A 339 -32.25 62.84 17.01
CA ASN A 339 -31.05 63.48 17.55
C ASN A 339 -29.79 62.63 17.34
N TYR A 340 -29.85 61.34 17.66
CA TYR A 340 -28.74 60.41 17.47
C TYR A 340 -28.31 60.32 15.99
N LEU A 341 -29.26 60.08 15.08
CA LEU A 341 -28.96 59.97 13.66
C LEU A 341 -28.41 61.29 13.11
N CYS A 342 -28.96 62.43 13.54
CA CYS A 342 -28.51 63.75 13.11
C CYS A 342 -27.06 64.02 13.52
N ALA A 343 -26.72 63.76 14.79
CA ALA A 343 -25.36 63.89 15.32
C ALA A 343 -24.34 63.02 14.55
N ASN A 344 -24.82 61.93 13.95
CA ASN A 344 -24.02 60.98 13.18
C ASN A 344 -24.08 61.19 11.65
N GLY A 345 -24.69 62.28 11.18
CA GLY A 345 -24.69 62.68 9.77
C GLY A 345 -25.92 62.24 8.96
N GLY A 346 -26.98 61.75 9.60
CA GLY A 346 -28.19 61.23 8.93
C GLY A 346 -28.96 62.25 8.09
N GLY A 347 -28.70 63.56 8.24
CA GLY A 347 -29.25 64.61 7.38
C GLY A 347 -28.39 64.96 6.15
N LYS A 348 -27.24 64.30 5.95
CA LYS A 348 -26.25 64.66 4.92
C LYS A 348 -26.39 63.85 3.62
N GLY A 349 -27.62 63.51 3.24
CA GLY A 349 -27.92 62.67 2.08
C GLY A 349 -27.49 61.21 2.27
N ARG A 350 -27.54 60.42 1.19
CA ARG A 350 -27.47 58.94 1.24
C ARG A 350 -26.24 58.40 1.96
N ASP A 351 -25.05 58.96 1.72
CA ASP A 351 -23.82 58.52 2.39
C ASP A 351 -23.83 58.83 3.90
N GLY A 352 -24.39 59.99 4.27
CA GLY A 352 -24.60 60.38 5.66
C GLY A 352 -25.58 59.46 6.37
N GLU A 353 -26.68 59.08 5.71
CA GLU A 353 -27.62 58.08 6.22
C GLU A 353 -26.94 56.72 6.43
N SER A 354 -26.20 56.22 5.43
CA SER A 354 -25.47 54.95 5.54
C SER A 354 -24.54 54.93 6.75
N GLY A 355 -23.75 56.01 6.92
CA GLY A 355 -22.83 56.15 8.05
C GLY A 355 -23.54 56.25 9.40
N ALA A 356 -24.66 56.98 9.47
CA ALA A 356 -25.44 57.12 10.70
C ALA A 356 -26.13 55.81 11.11
N LEU A 357 -26.70 55.08 10.14
CA LEU A 357 -27.32 53.78 10.37
C LEU A 357 -26.31 52.73 10.82
N PHE A 358 -25.11 52.71 10.24
CA PHE A 358 -24.05 51.79 10.66
C PHE A 358 -23.59 52.05 12.11
N ARG A 359 -23.66 53.30 12.57
CA ARG A 359 -23.39 53.66 13.97
C ARG A 359 -24.53 53.26 14.89
N TYR A 360 -25.78 53.35 14.40
CA TYR A 360 -26.95 52.86 15.11
C TYR A 360 -26.87 51.35 15.34
N ASN A 361 -26.54 50.59 14.29
CA ASN A 361 -26.30 49.16 14.31
C ASN A 361 -25.17 48.78 13.33
N HIS A 362 -24.09 48.19 13.85
CA HIS A 362 -22.83 47.92 13.13
C HIS A 362 -22.96 46.71 12.19
N ALA A 363 -23.85 46.80 11.21
CA ALA A 363 -24.12 45.74 10.25
C ALA A 363 -24.55 46.30 8.88
N ASP A 364 -23.82 45.93 7.82
CA ASP A 364 -24.13 46.39 6.45
C ASP A 364 -25.52 45.92 5.96
N TRP A 365 -25.95 44.74 6.41
CA TRP A 365 -27.29 44.23 6.09
C TRP A 365 -28.38 45.11 6.72
N TYR A 366 -28.15 45.66 7.92
CA TYR A 366 -29.09 46.56 8.60
C TYR A 366 -29.20 47.88 7.84
N VAL A 367 -28.06 48.47 7.45
CA VAL A 367 -28.02 49.71 6.66
C VAL A 367 -28.82 49.54 5.36
N THR A 368 -28.54 48.45 4.62
CA THR A 368 -29.20 48.15 3.36
C THR A 368 -30.71 47.96 3.55
N MET A 369 -31.11 47.20 4.57
CA MET A 369 -32.52 46.92 4.87
C MET A 369 -33.29 48.19 5.28
N VAL A 370 -32.76 49.00 6.20
CA VAL A 370 -33.41 50.25 6.63
C VAL A 370 -33.53 51.23 5.48
N GLN A 371 -32.49 51.41 4.65
CA GLN A 371 -32.57 52.30 3.50
C GLN A 371 -33.60 51.83 2.47
N ARG A 372 -33.71 50.52 2.23
CA ARG A 372 -34.74 49.97 1.35
C ARG A 372 -36.14 50.27 1.87
N ILE A 373 -36.40 50.02 3.16
CA ILE A 373 -37.70 50.32 3.79
C ILE A 373 -38.00 51.82 3.71
N ALA A 374 -37.00 52.67 3.95
CA ALA A 374 -37.15 54.12 3.84
C ALA A 374 -37.50 54.57 2.40
N ASP A 375 -36.85 53.97 1.40
CA ASP A 375 -37.13 54.25 -0.01
C ASP A 375 -38.55 53.78 -0.40
N GLU A 376 -38.99 52.61 0.09
CA GLU A 376 -40.36 52.10 -0.10
C GLU A 376 -41.42 53.01 0.56
N LEU A 377 -41.21 53.43 1.81
CA LEU A 377 -42.10 54.36 2.53
C LEU A 377 -42.18 55.72 1.81
N GLN A 378 -41.04 56.26 1.37
CA GLN A 378 -41.00 57.53 0.64
C GLN A 378 -41.73 57.42 -0.71
N ALA A 379 -41.54 56.32 -1.44
CA ALA A 379 -42.26 56.06 -2.69
C ALA A 379 -43.78 55.92 -2.47
N GLY A 380 -44.19 55.41 -1.30
CA GLY A 380 -45.58 55.38 -0.84
C GLY A 380 -46.13 56.72 -0.35
N GLY A 381 -45.36 57.81 -0.40
CA GLY A 381 -45.78 59.16 -0.02
C GLY A 381 -45.64 59.51 1.46
N PHE A 382 -44.94 58.68 2.26
CA PHE A 382 -44.73 58.98 3.68
C PHE A 382 -43.87 60.23 3.88
N GLY A 383 -44.43 61.23 4.57
CA GLY A 383 -43.72 62.47 4.91
C GLY A 383 -43.46 63.43 3.75
N ALA A 384 -44.14 63.25 2.60
CA ALA A 384 -44.09 64.12 1.42
C ALA A 384 -44.95 65.39 1.55
#